data_AF-A0A4U2EHY9-F1
#
_entry.id   AF-A0A4U2EHY9-F1
#
_cell.length_a   1.000
_cell.length_b   1.000
_cell.length_c   1.000
_cell.angle_alpha   90.00
_cell.angle_beta   90.00
_cell.angle_gamma   90.00
#
_symmetry.space_group_name_H-M   'P 1'
#
loop_
_entity.id
_entity.type
_entity.pdbx_description
1 polymer ?
#
loop_
_entity_poly.entity_id
_entity_poly.type
_entity_poly.pdbx_seq_one_letter_code
_entity_poly.pdbx_strand_id
1 'polypeptide(L)'
;MNQSIKELELWVNNTKEFEEANVKLKFYTNDNNYKKVEDRFYAKALVKDDTLISLSLELENKIFGICKKLSELQLTSEIVELNIAIGNEDLNYLKEFKKLERTIIYTSTHNVDLSQNENLKSVNINYSDNTKFIYPPNLKKLDISFHNSENINENLQNLPKPLNEITVFHRYRSNDSCLVNLDLLNNLNLSTIRIVANIESDTFNFDNHKNLEELLLIPTSSNIKVKVKVNNKIPNRIKKITIHNASIGEIYNHKVSKLDKLSIVNCNFPSEVIQ
;
A
#
# COMPACT_ATOMS: atom_id res chain seq x y z
N MET A 1 -26.92 -19.80 -22.16
CA MET A 1 -25.96 -20.43 -23.08
C MET A 1 -24.60 -20.32 -22.45
N ASN A 2 -24.06 -21.44 -21.97
CA ASN A 2 -22.76 -21.51 -21.32
C ASN A 2 -21.68 -21.36 -22.39
N GLN A 3 -21.03 -20.19 -22.44
CA GLN A 3 -19.85 -20.01 -23.28
C GLN A 3 -18.69 -20.77 -22.64
N SER A 4 -18.33 -21.90 -23.24
CA SER A 4 -17.10 -22.61 -22.96
C SER A 4 -15.92 -21.68 -23.25
N ILE A 5 -15.10 -21.42 -22.24
CA ILE A 5 -13.80 -20.75 -22.36
C ILE A 5 -12.96 -21.56 -23.35
N LYS A 6 -12.90 -21.12 -24.61
CA LYS A 6 -11.96 -21.67 -25.59
C LYS A 6 -10.64 -20.92 -25.44
N GLU A 7 -9.84 -21.46 -24.52
CA GLU A 7 -8.38 -21.28 -24.38
C GLU A 7 -7.88 -19.98 -23.76
N LEU A 8 -8.15 -19.84 -22.45
CA LEU A 8 -7.09 -19.45 -21.52
C LEU A 8 -6.23 -20.70 -21.26
N GLU A 9 -5.23 -20.95 -22.10
CA GLU A 9 -4.33 -22.10 -21.93
C GLU A 9 -3.33 -21.79 -20.80
N LEU A 10 -3.81 -21.87 -19.55
CA LEU A 10 -2.96 -21.96 -18.37
C LEU A 10 -2.24 -23.31 -18.47
N TRP A 11 -0.96 -23.29 -18.83
CA TRP A 11 -0.10 -24.47 -18.71
C TRP A 11 0.13 -24.75 -17.21
N VAL A 12 -0.89 -25.31 -16.56
CA VAL A 12 -0.78 -25.89 -15.23
C VAL A 12 -0.33 -27.33 -15.48
N ASN A 13 0.97 -27.57 -15.44
CA ASN A 13 1.50 -28.92 -15.49
C ASN A 13 0.86 -29.72 -14.34
N ASN A 14 -0.04 -30.65 -14.70
CA ASN A 14 -0.61 -31.73 -13.92
C ASN A 14 -0.23 -31.77 -12.42
N THR A 15 -1.13 -31.32 -11.54
CA THR A 15 -1.52 -32.04 -10.31
C THR A 15 -2.73 -31.38 -9.65
N LYS A 16 -3.59 -32.19 -9.04
CA LYS A 16 -4.67 -31.75 -8.16
C LYS A 16 -4.06 -31.04 -6.95
N GLU A 17 -4.60 -29.88 -6.62
CA GLU A 17 -4.20 -28.99 -5.51
C GLU A 17 -2.80 -28.35 -5.67
N PHE A 18 -2.75 -27.03 -5.83
CA PHE A 18 -1.51 -26.26 -5.79
C PHE A 18 -1.62 -25.11 -4.79
N GLU A 19 -0.56 -24.94 -3.99
CA GLU A 19 -0.37 -23.74 -3.18
C GLU A 19 0.29 -22.61 -3.97
N GLU A 20 1.07 -22.90 -5.04
CA GLU A 20 1.75 -21.95 -5.95
C GLU A 20 2.05 -22.63 -7.31
N ALA A 21 1.83 -21.96 -8.44
CA ALA A 21 2.21 -22.44 -9.77
C ALA A 21 2.87 -21.35 -10.62
N ASN A 22 3.93 -21.71 -11.35
CA ASN A 22 4.51 -20.87 -12.40
C ASN A 22 3.61 -20.91 -13.62
N VAL A 23 2.92 -19.81 -13.90
CA VAL A 23 1.96 -19.75 -14.99
C VAL A 23 2.44 -18.77 -16.06
N LYS A 24 2.31 -19.16 -17.33
CA LYS A 24 2.51 -18.28 -18.48
C LYS A 24 1.14 -17.98 -19.11
N LEU A 25 0.77 -16.71 -19.19
CA LEU A 25 -0.39 -16.20 -19.92
C LEU A 25 0.15 -15.80 -21.28
N LYS A 26 -0.47 -16.33 -22.33
CA LYS A 26 -0.27 -15.82 -23.68
C LYS A 26 -1.47 -14.93 -24.01
N PHE A 27 -1.21 -13.72 -24.47
CA PHE A 27 -2.25 -12.80 -24.93
C PHE A 27 -2.43 -12.93 -26.44
N TYR A 28 -3.67 -12.99 -26.91
CA TYR A 28 -4.03 -12.94 -28.33
C TYR A 28 -4.71 -11.60 -28.62
N THR A 29 -4.26 -10.86 -29.63
CA THR A 29 -4.89 -9.61 -30.07
C THR A 29 -5.31 -9.74 -31.52
N ASN A 30 -6.52 -10.26 -31.74
CA ASN A 30 -7.22 -10.46 -33.02
C ASN A 30 -6.46 -11.20 -34.15
N ASP A 31 -7.25 -11.71 -35.09
CA ASP A 31 -7.08 -12.98 -35.81
C ASP A 31 -5.79 -13.27 -36.61
N ASN A 32 -4.75 -12.43 -36.66
CA ASN A 32 -3.52 -12.80 -37.40
C ASN A 32 -2.22 -12.05 -37.02
N ASN A 33 -2.16 -11.28 -35.93
CA ASN A 33 -0.93 -10.58 -35.52
C ASN A 33 -0.44 -11.03 -34.15
N TYR A 34 0.61 -11.85 -34.15
CA TYR A 34 1.26 -12.33 -32.94
C TYR A 34 2.03 -11.21 -32.24
N LYS A 35 1.57 -10.78 -31.06
CA LYS A 35 2.47 -10.19 -30.04
C LYS A 35 2.64 -11.20 -28.92
N LYS A 36 3.66 -12.04 -29.06
CA LYS A 36 4.09 -12.97 -28.01
C LYS A 36 4.66 -12.13 -26.86
N VAL A 37 3.84 -11.91 -25.83
CA VAL A 37 4.32 -11.37 -24.55
C VAL A 37 4.57 -12.57 -23.66
N GLU A 38 5.81 -13.07 -23.63
CA GLU A 38 6.24 -14.13 -22.71
C GLU A 38 6.59 -13.53 -21.35
N ASP A 39 5.60 -12.94 -20.68
CA ASP A 39 5.81 -12.50 -19.31
C ASP A 39 5.50 -13.63 -18.34
N ARG A 40 6.38 -13.78 -17.36
CA ARG A 40 6.21 -14.72 -16.24
C ARG A 40 5.36 -14.05 -15.17
N PHE A 41 4.43 -14.79 -14.61
CA PHE A 41 3.77 -14.42 -13.38
C PHE A 41 3.57 -15.65 -12.52
N TYR A 42 3.47 -15.37 -11.24
CA TYR A 42 3.07 -16.33 -10.24
C TYR A 42 1.57 -16.20 -10.09
N ALA A 43 0.87 -17.31 -10.26
CA ALA A 43 -0.56 -17.36 -10.03
C ALA A 43 -0.85 -18.36 -8.91
N LYS A 44 -1.72 -17.95 -8.00
CA LYS A 44 -2.32 -18.85 -7.02
C LYS A 44 -3.81 -18.90 -7.27
N ALA A 45 -4.30 -20.08 -7.65
CA ALA A 45 -5.71 -20.30 -7.92
C ALA A 45 -6.29 -21.27 -6.89
N LEU A 46 -7.44 -20.91 -6.32
CA LEU A 46 -8.27 -21.85 -5.55
C LEU A 46 -9.35 -22.39 -6.47
N VAL A 47 -9.34 -23.70 -6.70
CA VAL A 47 -10.36 -24.40 -7.48
C VAL A 47 -11.08 -25.40 -6.58
N LYS A 48 -12.41 -25.38 -6.60
CA LYS A 48 -13.25 -26.29 -5.82
C LYS A 48 -14.33 -26.84 -6.74
N ASP A 49 -14.50 -28.17 -6.77
CA ASP A 49 -15.52 -28.83 -7.58
C ASP A 49 -15.50 -28.35 -9.05
N ASP A 50 -14.30 -28.32 -9.65
CA ASP A 50 -14.02 -27.82 -11.00
C ASP A 50 -14.39 -26.34 -11.26
N THR A 51 -14.65 -25.57 -10.20
CA THR A 51 -14.98 -24.15 -10.26
C THR A 51 -13.83 -23.29 -9.72
N LEU A 52 -13.39 -22.28 -10.48
CA LEU A 52 -12.44 -21.28 -9.98
C LEU A 52 -13.13 -20.41 -8.90
N ILE A 53 -12.60 -20.46 -7.68
CA ILE A 53 -13.14 -19.74 -6.52
C ILE A 53 -12.40 -18.43 -6.29
N SER A 54 -11.07 -18.46 -6.46
CA SER A 54 -10.23 -17.27 -6.36
C SER A 54 -8.97 -17.38 -7.20
N LEU A 55 -8.47 -16.23 -7.64
CA LEU A 55 -7.21 -16.09 -8.35
C LEU A 55 -6.41 -14.92 -7.76
N SER A 56 -5.15 -15.19 -7.45
CA SER A 56 -4.11 -14.20 -7.13
C SER A 56 -3.08 -14.19 -8.25
N LEU A 57 -2.67 -12.99 -8.69
CA LEU A 57 -1.70 -12.79 -9.76
C LEU A 57 -0.58 -11.85 -9.30
N GLU A 58 0.65 -12.35 -9.29
CA GLU A 58 1.88 -11.59 -9.06
C GLU A 58 2.74 -11.55 -10.33
N LEU A 59 2.91 -10.35 -10.89
CA LEU A 59 3.66 -10.14 -12.12
C LEU A 59 5.13 -9.86 -11.82
N GLU A 60 6.06 -10.52 -12.53
CA GLU A 60 7.49 -10.16 -12.48
C GLU A 60 7.77 -8.80 -13.14
N ASN A 61 6.92 -8.37 -14.09
CA ASN A 61 7.06 -7.16 -14.89
C ASN A 61 5.84 -6.22 -14.81
N LYS A 62 6.06 -4.93 -15.10
CA LYS A 62 5.02 -3.90 -15.20
C LYS A 62 4.24 -4.06 -16.51
N ILE A 63 3.19 -4.88 -16.52
CA ILE A 63 2.33 -5.08 -17.69
C ILE A 63 1.18 -4.07 -17.67
N PHE A 64 1.14 -3.20 -18.67
CA PHE A 64 0.01 -2.30 -18.91
C PHE A 64 -1.12 -3.01 -19.68
N GLY A 65 -2.38 -2.63 -19.41
CA GLY A 65 -3.57 -3.18 -20.06
C GLY A 65 -4.09 -4.49 -19.45
N ILE A 66 -3.52 -4.93 -18.33
CA ILE A 66 -3.89 -6.20 -17.70
C ILE A 66 -5.33 -6.19 -17.18
N CYS A 67 -5.82 -5.06 -16.66
CA CYS A 67 -7.18 -4.95 -16.15
C CYS A 67 -8.19 -5.12 -17.27
N LYS A 68 -7.95 -4.45 -18.41
CA LYS A 68 -8.76 -4.57 -19.62
C LYS A 68 -8.81 -6.00 -20.13
N LYS A 69 -7.66 -6.65 -20.24
CA LYS A 69 -7.56 -8.04 -20.73
C LYS A 69 -8.30 -9.03 -19.82
N LEU A 70 -8.17 -8.89 -18.51
CA LEU A 70 -8.88 -9.73 -17.55
C LEU A 70 -10.40 -9.51 -17.58
N SER A 71 -10.84 -8.28 -17.87
CA SER A 71 -12.25 -7.95 -18.13
C SER A 71 -12.77 -8.60 -19.41
N GLU A 72 -12.02 -8.49 -20.52
CA GLU A 72 -12.37 -9.13 -21.80
C GLU A 72 -12.47 -10.65 -21.68
N LEU A 73 -11.66 -11.25 -20.81
CA LEU A 73 -11.68 -12.68 -20.47
C LEU A 73 -12.73 -13.06 -19.43
N GLN A 74 -13.51 -12.10 -18.91
CA GLN A 74 -14.53 -12.30 -17.88
C GLN A 74 -13.98 -12.92 -16.57
N LEU A 75 -12.72 -12.62 -16.22
CA LEU A 75 -12.06 -13.15 -15.01
C LEU A 75 -12.10 -12.19 -13.82
N THR A 76 -12.58 -10.95 -14.01
CA THR A 76 -12.58 -9.90 -12.99
C THR A 76 -13.37 -10.26 -11.73
N SER A 77 -14.40 -11.11 -11.85
CA SER A 77 -15.21 -11.56 -10.72
C SER A 77 -14.49 -12.56 -9.81
N GLU A 78 -13.41 -13.20 -10.25
CA GLU A 78 -12.71 -14.25 -9.49
C GLU A 78 -11.39 -13.79 -8.87
N ILE A 79 -10.94 -12.58 -9.20
CA ILE A 79 -9.64 -12.08 -8.75
C ILE A 79 -9.77 -11.43 -7.37
N VAL A 80 -9.00 -11.96 -6.42
CA VAL A 80 -8.96 -11.50 -5.02
C VAL A 80 -7.68 -10.73 -4.71
N GLU A 81 -6.61 -10.95 -5.49
CA GLU A 81 -5.35 -10.24 -5.36
C GLU A 81 -4.72 -10.00 -6.73
N LEU A 82 -4.21 -8.78 -6.96
CA LEU A 82 -3.69 -8.40 -8.26
C LEU A 82 -2.57 -7.35 -8.15
N ASN A 83 -1.41 -7.67 -8.74
CA ASN A 83 -0.34 -6.71 -8.98
C ASN A 83 -0.51 -6.07 -10.35
N ILE A 84 -0.57 -4.74 -10.41
CA ILE A 84 -0.90 -3.99 -11.62
C ILE A 84 0.04 -2.82 -11.85
N ALA A 85 0.48 -2.66 -13.10
CA ALA A 85 0.97 -1.40 -13.61
C ALA A 85 -0.18 -0.68 -14.33
N ILE A 86 -0.56 0.50 -13.85
CA ILE A 86 -1.73 1.22 -14.39
C ILE A 86 -1.32 2.13 -15.53
N GLY A 87 -1.88 1.85 -16.71
CA GLY A 87 -1.87 2.75 -17.86
C GLY A 87 -3.27 3.30 -18.15
N ASN A 88 -3.37 4.18 -19.15
CA ASN A 88 -4.65 4.75 -19.62
C ASN A 88 -5.71 3.68 -19.90
N GLU A 89 -5.29 2.52 -20.42
CA GLU A 89 -6.20 1.44 -20.81
C GLU A 89 -6.80 0.69 -19.61
N ASP A 90 -6.23 0.80 -18.41
CA ASP A 90 -6.65 0.03 -17.22
C ASP A 90 -7.64 0.77 -16.32
N LEU A 91 -7.62 2.10 -16.32
CA LEU A 91 -8.34 2.94 -15.36
C LEU A 91 -9.84 2.65 -15.29
N ASN A 92 -10.46 2.40 -16.44
CA ASN A 92 -11.90 2.14 -16.51
C ASN A 92 -12.30 0.73 -16.06
N TYR A 93 -11.36 -0.20 -15.99
CA TYR A 93 -11.63 -1.61 -15.71
C TYR A 93 -11.39 -1.99 -14.25
N LEU A 94 -10.65 -1.18 -13.49
CA LEU A 94 -10.41 -1.41 -12.06
C LEU A 94 -11.70 -1.63 -11.26
N LYS A 95 -12.76 -0.88 -11.59
CA LYS A 95 -14.06 -0.99 -10.94
C LYS A 95 -14.77 -2.34 -11.13
N GLU A 96 -14.35 -3.14 -12.12
CA GLU A 96 -14.97 -4.43 -12.43
C GLU A 96 -14.50 -5.54 -11.49
N PHE A 97 -13.36 -5.34 -10.80
CA PHE A 97 -12.79 -6.30 -9.87
C PHE A 97 -13.51 -6.27 -8.52
N LYS A 98 -14.70 -6.89 -8.46
CA LYS A 98 -15.59 -6.84 -7.29
C LYS A 98 -15.13 -7.67 -6.10
N LYS A 99 -14.35 -8.74 -6.31
CA LYS A 99 -13.79 -9.58 -5.21
C LYS A 99 -12.39 -9.17 -4.77
N LEU A 100 -11.79 -8.15 -5.38
CA LEU A 100 -10.41 -7.74 -5.11
C LEU A 100 -10.28 -7.28 -3.65
N GLU A 101 -9.45 -7.98 -2.88
CA GLU A 101 -9.16 -7.69 -1.48
C GLU A 101 -7.80 -7.04 -1.30
N ARG A 102 -6.86 -7.28 -2.22
CA ARG A 102 -5.48 -6.79 -2.14
C ARG A 102 -4.96 -6.38 -3.51
N THR A 103 -4.17 -5.32 -3.58
CA THR A 103 -3.49 -4.94 -4.83
C THR A 103 -2.19 -4.23 -4.58
N ILE A 104 -1.25 -4.41 -5.51
CA ILE A 104 -0.04 -3.61 -5.62
C ILE A 104 -0.13 -2.80 -6.92
N ILE A 105 0.00 -1.48 -6.83
CA ILE A 105 -0.20 -0.55 -7.94
C ILE A 105 1.12 0.14 -8.27
N TYR A 106 1.47 0.12 -9.55
CA TYR A 106 2.59 0.88 -10.12
C TYR A 106 2.07 1.88 -11.16
N THR A 107 2.22 3.18 -10.94
CA THR A 107 1.78 4.20 -11.92
C THR A 107 2.55 5.49 -11.79
N SER A 108 3.13 6.03 -12.86
CA SER A 108 3.90 7.28 -12.78
C SER A 108 3.18 8.49 -13.39
N THR A 109 1.98 8.32 -13.94
CA THR A 109 1.35 9.36 -14.76
C THR A 109 -0.18 9.44 -14.68
N HIS A 110 -0.84 8.58 -13.92
CA HIS A 110 -2.31 8.50 -13.92
C HIS A 110 -2.88 8.45 -12.51
N ASN A 111 -3.84 9.34 -12.24
CA ASN A 111 -4.66 9.27 -11.03
C ASN A 111 -5.44 7.97 -10.99
N VAL A 112 -5.53 7.36 -9.81
CA VAL A 112 -6.17 6.06 -9.61
C VAL A 112 -7.37 6.22 -8.69
N ASP A 113 -8.53 5.79 -9.16
CA ASP A 113 -9.76 5.73 -8.38
C ASP A 113 -10.10 4.29 -8.03
N LEU A 114 -10.02 3.97 -6.74
CA LEU A 114 -10.37 2.67 -6.16
C LEU A 114 -11.66 2.73 -5.33
N SER A 115 -12.40 3.85 -5.38
CA SER A 115 -13.60 4.07 -4.56
C SER A 115 -14.69 3.00 -4.76
N GLN A 116 -14.72 2.38 -5.95
CA GLN A 116 -15.69 1.35 -6.32
C GLN A 116 -15.26 -0.09 -5.98
N ASN A 117 -14.06 -0.27 -5.41
CA ASN A 117 -13.52 -1.56 -4.98
C ASN A 117 -13.82 -1.80 -3.49
N GLU A 118 -15.09 -2.00 -3.15
CA GLU A 118 -15.58 -2.04 -1.76
C GLU A 118 -14.96 -3.16 -0.89
N ASN A 119 -14.49 -4.24 -1.50
CA ASN A 119 -13.84 -5.36 -0.81
C ASN A 119 -12.33 -5.18 -0.61
N LEU A 120 -11.75 -4.13 -1.18
CA LEU A 120 -10.32 -3.88 -1.16
C LEU A 120 -9.87 -3.42 0.23
N LYS A 121 -9.12 -4.29 0.91
CA LYS A 121 -8.67 -4.11 2.31
C LYS A 121 -7.20 -3.69 2.40
N SER A 122 -6.39 -4.02 1.39
CA SER A 122 -4.97 -3.70 1.36
C SER A 122 -4.56 -3.13 0.02
N VAL A 123 -3.89 -1.98 0.04
CA VAL A 123 -3.32 -1.34 -1.15
C VAL A 123 -1.85 -1.07 -0.89
N ASN A 124 -1.00 -1.50 -1.82
CA ASN A 124 0.40 -1.10 -1.87
C ASN A 124 0.61 -0.24 -3.11
N ILE A 125 1.02 1.01 -2.92
CA ILE A 125 1.36 1.95 -3.98
C ILE A 125 2.87 1.97 -4.09
N ASN A 126 3.39 1.58 -5.24
CA ASN A 126 4.82 1.43 -5.45
C ASN A 126 5.28 2.23 -6.67
N TYR A 127 6.37 3.00 -6.54
CA TYR A 127 6.93 3.83 -7.62
C TYR A 127 5.88 4.71 -8.31
N SER A 128 4.99 5.33 -7.52
CA SER A 128 3.89 6.10 -8.07
C SER A 128 3.99 7.61 -7.84
N ASP A 129 4.91 8.23 -8.59
CA ASP A 129 5.19 9.65 -8.49
C ASP A 129 4.03 10.49 -9.05
N ASN A 130 3.78 11.62 -8.40
CA ASN A 130 2.80 12.67 -8.72
C ASN A 130 1.37 12.18 -9.00
N THR A 131 1.00 11.04 -8.41
CA THR A 131 -0.31 10.42 -8.63
C THR A 131 -1.25 10.70 -7.47
N LYS A 132 -2.49 11.12 -7.79
CA LYS A 132 -3.58 11.21 -6.82
C LYS A 132 -4.31 9.86 -6.72
N PHE A 133 -4.58 9.43 -5.49
CA PHE A 133 -5.33 8.22 -5.19
C PHE A 133 -6.65 8.56 -4.51
N ILE A 134 -7.74 7.93 -4.98
CA ILE A 134 -9.00 7.86 -4.25
C ILE A 134 -9.09 6.44 -3.69
N TYR A 135 -9.07 6.32 -2.37
CA TYR A 135 -8.99 5.04 -1.68
C TYR A 135 -10.34 4.33 -1.57
N PRO A 136 -10.35 2.99 -1.50
CA PRO A 136 -11.58 2.25 -1.26
C PRO A 136 -12.11 2.53 0.17
N PRO A 137 -13.44 2.55 0.38
CA PRO A 137 -14.03 2.97 1.64
C PRO A 137 -13.67 2.06 2.84
N ASN A 138 -13.36 0.79 2.59
CA ASN A 138 -13.07 -0.22 3.61
C ASN A 138 -11.58 -0.53 3.78
N LEU A 139 -10.68 0.30 3.24
CA LEU A 139 -9.24 0.10 3.32
C LEU A 139 -8.79 -0.08 4.78
N LYS A 140 -8.00 -1.11 5.05
CA LYS A 140 -7.44 -1.42 6.36
C LYS A 140 -5.94 -1.18 6.43
N LYS A 141 -5.24 -1.45 5.33
CA LYS A 141 -3.79 -1.34 5.22
C LYS A 141 -3.40 -0.57 3.97
N LEU A 142 -2.51 0.40 4.15
CA LEU A 142 -1.95 1.19 3.06
C LEU A 142 -0.42 1.22 3.17
N ASP A 143 0.24 0.69 2.15
CA ASP A 143 1.69 0.80 2.02
C ASP A 143 2.02 1.72 0.84
N ILE A 144 2.79 2.78 1.04
CA ILE A 144 3.21 3.73 0.01
C ILE A 144 4.74 3.66 -0.07
N SER A 145 5.25 2.88 -1.02
CA SER A 145 6.67 2.58 -1.16
C SER A 145 7.30 3.30 -2.34
N PHE A 146 8.50 3.81 -2.12
CA PHE A 146 9.33 4.49 -3.13
C PHE A 146 8.60 5.61 -3.86
N HIS A 147 7.73 6.32 -3.17
CA HIS A 147 7.02 7.48 -3.68
C HIS A 147 7.96 8.69 -3.67
N ASN A 148 8.00 9.45 -4.76
CA ASN A 148 8.75 10.71 -4.88
C ASN A 148 7.79 11.79 -5.39
N SER A 149 6.96 12.35 -4.51
CA SER A 149 5.94 13.31 -4.96
C SER A 149 5.46 14.32 -3.94
N GLU A 150 5.16 15.51 -4.44
CA GLU A 150 4.57 16.63 -3.71
C GLU A 150 3.14 16.31 -3.23
N ASN A 151 2.46 15.37 -3.88
CA ASN A 151 1.06 15.02 -3.62
C ASN A 151 0.87 14.02 -2.46
N ILE A 152 1.95 13.61 -1.77
CA ILE A 152 1.81 12.65 -0.65
C ILE A 152 0.82 13.18 0.39
N ASN A 153 0.90 14.46 0.73
CA ASN A 153 0.02 15.07 1.72
C ASN A 153 -1.44 15.15 1.22
N GLU A 154 -1.67 15.40 -0.07
CA GLU A 154 -3.02 15.35 -0.65
C GLU A 154 -3.63 13.93 -0.57
N ASN A 155 -2.80 12.91 -0.80
CA ASN A 155 -3.19 11.52 -0.64
C ASN A 155 -3.48 11.19 0.83
N LEU A 156 -2.70 11.71 1.78
CA LEU A 156 -2.93 11.50 3.21
C LEU A 156 -4.18 12.23 3.75
N GLN A 157 -4.61 13.32 3.13
CA GLN A 157 -5.82 14.06 3.54
C GLN A 157 -7.11 13.25 3.38
N ASN A 158 -7.16 12.33 2.42
CA ASN A 158 -8.38 11.62 2.02
C ASN A 158 -8.38 10.15 2.43
N LEU A 159 -7.67 9.81 3.51
CA LEU A 159 -7.61 8.45 4.01
C LEU A 159 -8.94 8.01 4.63
N PRO A 160 -9.41 6.78 4.35
CA PRO A 160 -10.69 6.31 4.85
C PRO A 160 -10.59 5.97 6.35
N LYS A 161 -11.62 6.32 7.13
CA LYS A 161 -11.68 6.08 8.59
C LYS A 161 -11.38 4.64 9.03
N PRO A 162 -11.75 3.58 8.28
CA PRO A 162 -11.44 2.20 8.64
C PRO A 162 -9.96 1.83 8.58
N LEU A 163 -9.09 2.70 8.04
CA LEU A 163 -7.65 2.46 7.92
C LEU A 163 -7.03 2.24 9.31
N ASN A 164 -6.23 1.19 9.42
CA ASN A 164 -5.63 0.75 10.67
C ASN A 164 -4.10 0.70 10.61
N GLU A 165 -3.53 0.53 9.42
CA GLU A 165 -2.09 0.41 9.23
C GLU A 165 -1.65 1.27 8.06
N ILE A 166 -0.59 2.06 8.28
CA ILE A 166 0.04 2.84 7.23
C ILE A 166 1.56 2.69 7.24
N THR A 167 2.13 2.44 6.06
CA THR A 167 3.56 2.49 5.81
C THR A 167 3.84 3.52 4.73
N VAL A 168 4.81 4.41 4.94
CA VAL A 168 5.31 5.33 3.92
C VAL A 168 6.83 5.20 3.87
N PHE A 169 7.36 4.79 2.73
CA PHE A 169 8.79 4.68 2.48
C PHE A 169 9.18 5.58 1.30
N HIS A 170 9.87 6.66 1.58
CA HIS A 170 10.34 7.61 0.58
C HIS A 170 11.69 7.15 -0.02
N ARG A 171 11.84 7.24 -1.34
CA ARG A 171 13.12 6.98 -2.00
C ARG A 171 13.88 8.29 -2.15
N TYR A 172 15.04 8.40 -1.51
CA TYR A 172 15.92 9.55 -1.69
C TYR A 172 16.46 9.59 -3.14
N ARG A 173 15.85 10.41 -3.99
CA ARG A 173 16.50 10.93 -5.20
C ARG A 173 16.98 12.33 -4.84
N SER A 174 18.28 12.58 -5.04
CA SER A 174 18.94 13.82 -4.65
C SER A 174 18.17 15.03 -5.18
N ASN A 175 17.70 15.88 -4.25
CA ASN A 175 17.12 17.22 -4.42
C ASN A 175 15.62 17.39 -4.14
N ASP A 176 14.84 16.32 -3.95
CA ASP A 176 13.39 16.48 -3.71
C ASP A 176 13.04 16.60 -2.21
N SER A 177 12.33 17.69 -1.88
CA SER A 177 11.89 18.08 -0.54
C SER A 177 10.52 17.51 -0.18
N CYS A 178 10.21 16.29 -0.62
CA CYS A 178 8.95 15.63 -0.27
C CYS A 178 8.87 15.48 1.26
N LEU A 179 7.93 16.20 1.88
CA LEU A 179 7.75 16.30 3.31
C LEU A 179 6.40 15.70 3.69
N VAL A 180 6.43 14.66 4.52
CA VAL A 180 5.23 13.96 4.99
C VAL A 180 4.72 14.65 6.25
N ASN A 181 3.51 15.21 6.17
CA ASN A 181 2.86 15.85 7.31
C ASN A 181 2.11 14.80 8.15
N LEU A 182 2.63 14.50 9.35
CA LEU A 182 2.01 13.50 10.25
C LEU A 182 0.66 13.94 10.79
N ASP A 183 0.40 15.24 10.87
CA ASP A 183 -0.82 15.76 11.51
C ASP A 183 -2.06 15.39 10.70
N LEU A 184 -1.91 15.07 9.41
CA LEU A 184 -2.96 14.52 8.56
C LEU A 184 -3.46 13.13 9.00
N LEU A 185 -2.66 12.40 9.78
CA LEU A 185 -3.06 11.11 10.33
C LEU A 185 -3.91 11.24 11.60
N ASN A 186 -3.96 12.41 12.24
CA ASN A 186 -4.62 12.62 13.53
C ASN A 186 -6.13 12.28 13.52
N ASN A 187 -6.79 12.23 12.37
CA ASN A 187 -8.21 11.87 12.28
C ASN A 187 -8.48 10.36 12.22
N LEU A 188 -7.42 9.54 12.30
CA LEU A 188 -7.49 8.08 12.20
C LEU A 188 -7.09 7.42 13.52
N ASN A 189 -7.65 6.26 13.83
CA ASN A 189 -7.23 5.43 14.96
C ASN A 189 -6.37 4.26 14.47
N LEU A 190 -5.10 4.56 14.19
CA LEU A 190 -4.14 3.62 13.61
C LEU A 190 -3.54 2.71 14.68
N SER A 191 -3.36 1.44 14.34
CA SER A 191 -2.59 0.47 15.13
C SER A 191 -1.10 0.45 14.77
N THR A 192 -0.76 0.82 13.53
CA THR A 192 0.61 0.77 13.04
C THR A 192 0.90 1.97 12.15
N ILE A 193 1.97 2.69 12.47
CA ILE A 193 2.49 3.81 11.68
C ILE A 193 3.97 3.58 11.43
N ARG A 194 4.36 3.44 10.17
CA ARG A 194 5.77 3.28 9.75
C ARG A 194 6.13 4.28 8.69
N ILE A 195 6.92 5.29 9.02
CA ILE A 195 7.30 6.34 8.07
C ILE A 195 8.80 6.48 8.05
N VAL A 196 9.37 6.25 6.86
CA VAL A 196 10.77 6.49 6.53
C VAL A 196 10.80 7.50 5.39
N ALA A 197 10.77 8.78 5.72
CA ALA A 197 10.65 9.90 4.78
C ALA A 197 11.14 11.19 5.44
N ASN A 198 11.18 12.33 4.75
CA ASN A 198 11.27 13.60 5.48
C ASN A 198 9.90 13.85 6.14
N ILE A 199 9.90 14.19 7.42
CA ILE A 199 8.68 14.26 8.22
C ILE A 199 8.53 15.66 8.80
N GLU A 200 7.32 16.19 8.82
CA GLU A 200 6.95 17.34 9.64
C GLU A 200 5.75 17.01 10.53
N SER A 201 5.72 17.61 11.71
CA SER A 201 4.58 17.57 12.61
C SER A 201 4.64 18.73 13.59
N ASP A 202 3.51 19.41 13.76
CA ASP A 202 3.35 20.38 14.85
C ASP A 202 2.67 19.72 16.06
N THR A 203 1.76 18.77 15.81
CA THR A 203 0.78 18.31 16.83
C THR A 203 0.42 16.82 16.76
N PHE A 204 1.32 15.93 16.32
CA PHE A 204 1.01 14.50 16.25
C PHE A 204 0.49 13.96 17.60
N ASN A 205 -0.80 13.57 17.62
CA ASN A 205 -1.52 13.32 18.85
C ASN A 205 -1.78 11.83 19.06
N PHE A 206 -1.04 11.24 20.00
CA PHE A 206 -1.20 9.84 20.40
C PHE A 206 -2.60 9.48 20.93
N ASP A 207 -3.35 10.45 21.48
CA ASP A 207 -4.71 10.17 22.00
C ASP A 207 -5.69 9.79 20.89
N ASN A 208 -5.42 10.21 19.65
CA ASN A 208 -6.22 9.86 18.49
C ASN A 208 -5.96 8.41 18.03
N HIS A 209 -4.81 7.85 18.42
CA HIS A 209 -4.36 6.51 18.05
C HIS A 209 -4.40 5.55 19.25
N LYS A 210 -5.57 5.39 19.86
CA LYS A 210 -5.78 4.54 21.06
C LYS A 210 -5.37 3.08 20.85
N ASN A 211 -5.39 2.61 19.61
CA ASN A 211 -5.01 1.26 19.24
C ASN A 211 -3.55 1.11 18.79
N LEU A 212 -2.74 2.17 18.84
CA LEU A 212 -1.36 2.16 18.36
C LEU A 212 -0.53 1.10 19.10
N GLU A 213 -0.04 0.12 18.36
CA GLU A 213 0.85 -0.95 18.82
C GLU A 213 2.30 -0.70 18.35
N GLU A 214 2.48 -0.11 17.17
CA GLU A 214 3.79 0.13 16.58
C GLU A 214 3.90 1.52 15.96
N LEU A 215 4.97 2.24 16.34
CA LEU A 215 5.38 3.51 15.76
C LEU A 215 6.83 3.41 15.29
N LEU A 216 7.05 3.70 14.01
CA LEU A 216 8.37 3.85 13.41
C LEU A 216 8.41 5.17 12.64
N LEU A 217 9.32 6.07 13.03
CA LEU A 217 9.54 7.36 12.39
C LEU A 217 11.05 7.53 12.15
N ILE A 218 11.47 7.51 10.88
CA ILE A 218 12.88 7.64 10.49
C ILE A 218 12.98 8.72 9.40
N PRO A 219 13.27 9.97 9.79
CA PRO A 219 13.63 11.04 8.88
C PRO A 219 14.81 10.68 7.97
N THR A 220 14.65 10.95 6.67
CA THR A 220 15.69 10.66 5.65
C THR A 220 16.64 11.84 5.37
N SER A 221 16.33 13.06 5.85
CA SER A 221 17.17 14.25 5.65
C SER A 221 17.80 14.70 6.96
N SER A 222 19.12 14.87 6.95
CA SER A 222 19.91 15.38 8.09
C SER A 222 19.73 16.88 8.34
N ASN A 223 19.24 17.63 7.33
CA ASN A 223 19.18 19.09 7.37
C ASN A 223 17.81 19.63 7.79
N ILE A 224 16.79 18.76 7.82
CA ILE A 224 15.45 19.13 8.26
C ILE A 224 15.28 18.63 9.69
N LYS A 225 15.23 19.57 10.64
CA LYS A 225 14.86 19.26 12.03
C LYS A 225 13.38 18.85 12.05
N VAL A 226 13.13 17.54 11.95
CA VAL A 226 11.79 16.99 12.15
C VAL A 226 11.38 17.27 13.57
N LYS A 227 10.35 18.09 13.78
CA LYS A 227 9.73 18.25 15.09
C LYS A 227 8.68 17.17 15.23
N VAL A 228 8.78 16.37 16.28
CA VAL A 228 7.68 15.51 16.74
C VAL A 228 7.28 16.01 18.12
N LYS A 229 6.08 16.57 18.24
CA LYS A 229 5.55 17.01 19.54
C LYS A 229 4.61 15.95 20.10
N VAL A 230 5.00 15.31 21.20
CA VAL A 230 4.20 14.27 21.86
C VAL A 230 3.48 14.89 23.05
N ASN A 231 2.30 15.47 22.81
CA ASN A 231 1.58 16.25 23.82
C ASN A 231 0.85 15.40 24.89
N ASN A 232 0.70 14.09 24.69
CA ASN A 232 -0.27 13.27 25.43
C ASN A 232 0.26 11.91 25.86
N LYS A 233 -0.57 11.20 26.63
CA LYS A 233 -0.32 9.84 27.13
C LYS A 233 -0.04 8.89 25.96
N ILE A 234 1.10 8.21 26.06
CA ILE A 234 1.43 7.12 25.14
C ILE A 234 0.36 6.01 25.30
N PRO A 235 -0.19 5.44 24.20
CA PRO A 235 -1.26 4.45 24.28
C PRO A 235 -0.80 3.19 25.02
N ASN A 236 -1.63 2.67 25.93
CA ASN A 236 -1.31 1.48 26.73
C ASN A 236 -1.08 0.20 25.91
N ARG A 237 -1.44 0.22 24.62
CA ARG A 237 -1.26 -0.90 23.69
C ARG A 237 0.08 -0.85 22.96
N ILE A 238 0.82 0.25 23.04
CA ILE A 238 2.06 0.39 22.30
C ILE A 238 3.09 -0.63 22.78
N LYS A 239 3.68 -1.34 21.82
CA LYS A 239 4.71 -2.36 22.03
C LYS A 239 6.04 -1.91 21.46
N LYS A 240 6.04 -1.11 20.39
CA LYS A 240 7.26 -0.73 19.68
C LYS A 240 7.25 0.75 19.35
N ILE A 241 8.30 1.46 19.77
CA ILE A 241 8.60 2.84 19.40
C ILE A 241 10.00 2.87 18.80
N THR A 242 10.12 3.32 17.57
CA THR A 242 11.39 3.58 16.89
C THR A 242 11.36 4.99 16.32
N ILE A 243 12.21 5.89 16.82
CA ILE A 243 12.34 7.26 16.34
C ILE A 243 13.82 7.54 16.15
N HIS A 244 14.26 7.71 14.90
CA HIS A 244 15.66 8.01 14.60
C HIS A 244 15.77 9.42 14.00
N ASN A 245 16.95 10.04 13.98
CA ASN A 245 17.26 11.26 13.22
C ASN A 245 16.24 12.41 13.35
N ALA A 246 15.63 12.61 14.52
CA ALA A 246 14.52 13.56 14.73
C ALA A 246 14.79 14.53 15.88
N SER A 247 14.21 15.72 15.83
CA SER A 247 14.06 16.60 16.99
C SER A 247 12.77 16.25 17.73
N ILE A 248 12.92 15.67 18.92
CA ILE A 248 11.78 15.30 19.74
C ILE A 248 11.49 16.46 20.67
N GLY A 249 10.29 17.06 20.57
CA GLY A 249 9.88 18.21 21.37
C GLY A 249 9.79 17.86 22.84
N GLU A 250 8.67 17.32 23.29
CA GLU A 250 8.44 16.89 24.67
C GLU A 250 8.01 15.43 24.66
N ILE A 251 8.56 14.58 25.54
CA ILE A 251 8.01 13.26 25.88
C ILE A 251 7.69 13.30 27.36
N TYR A 252 6.40 13.30 27.70
CA TYR A 252 5.99 13.23 29.10
C TYR A 252 6.29 11.86 29.69
N ASN A 253 6.80 11.86 30.92
CA ASN A 253 7.19 10.67 31.67
C ASN A 253 5.95 9.80 31.96
N HIS A 254 5.70 8.81 31.11
CA HIS A 254 4.54 7.94 31.18
C HIS A 254 4.95 6.48 31.35
N LYS A 255 4.26 5.77 32.24
CA LYS A 255 4.46 4.33 32.44
C LYS A 255 3.87 3.57 31.26
N VAL A 256 4.73 3.13 30.34
CA VAL A 256 4.34 2.27 29.21
C VAL A 256 4.58 0.80 29.59
N SER A 257 3.56 0.15 30.16
CA SER A 257 3.71 -1.19 30.75
C SER A 257 3.85 -2.33 29.76
N LYS A 258 3.61 -2.09 28.46
CA LYS A 258 3.65 -3.11 27.40
C LYS A 258 4.73 -2.86 26.34
N LEU A 259 5.66 -1.94 26.62
CA LEU A 259 6.69 -1.57 25.65
C LEU A 259 7.77 -2.65 25.57
N ASP A 260 7.78 -3.39 24.46
CA ASP A 260 8.78 -4.41 24.15
C ASP A 260 10.05 -3.81 23.54
N LYS A 261 9.91 -2.70 22.79
CA LYS A 261 11.03 -2.04 22.11
C LYS A 261 10.91 -0.52 22.16
N LEU A 262 11.96 0.12 22.68
CA LEU A 262 12.23 1.55 22.53
C LEU A 262 13.56 1.74 21.81
N SER A 263 13.55 2.43 20.68
CA SER A 263 14.76 2.77 19.94
C SER A 263 14.72 4.25 19.56
N ILE A 264 15.56 5.05 20.23
CA ILE A 264 15.72 6.47 19.95
C ILE A 264 17.20 6.70 19.59
N VAL A 265 17.48 7.09 18.34
CA VAL A 265 18.86 7.17 17.81
C VAL A 265 19.06 8.49 17.09
N ASN A 266 20.15 9.19 17.40
CA ASN A 266 20.48 10.49 16.79
C ASN A 266 19.31 11.50 16.87
N CYS A 267 18.67 11.55 18.05
CA CYS A 267 17.58 12.49 18.31
C CYS A 267 18.05 13.66 19.17
N ASN A 268 17.57 14.84 18.85
CA ASN A 268 17.82 16.05 19.62
C ASN A 268 16.60 16.34 20.50
N PHE A 269 16.83 16.52 21.80
CA PHE A 269 15.82 16.96 22.76
C PHE A 269 16.08 18.44 23.10
N PRO A 270 15.06 19.32 23.12
CA PRO A 270 15.18 20.62 23.73
C PRO A 270 15.68 20.45 25.17
N SER A 271 16.57 21.34 25.60
CA SER A 271 17.18 21.36 26.93
C SER A 271 16.18 21.44 28.11
N GLU A 272 14.90 21.66 27.82
CA GLU A 272 13.80 21.83 28.79
C GLU A 272 13.06 20.51 29.13
N VAL A 273 13.47 19.37 28.56
CA VAL A 273 12.63 18.15 28.51
C VAL A 273 13.07 17.05 29.50
N ILE A 274 14.12 17.28 30.30
CA ILE A 274 14.53 16.32 31.32
C ILE A 274 13.91 16.70 32.67
N GLN A 275 12.66 16.27 32.90
CA GLN A 275 12.05 16.05 34.22
C GLN A 275 11.27 14.73 34.24
#